data_AF-A0AAE0QYD2-F1
#
_entry.id   AF-A0AAE0QYD2-F1
#
_cell.length_a   1.000
_cell.length_b   1.000
_cell.length_c   1.000
_cell.angle_alpha   90.00
_cell.angle_beta   90.00
_cell.angle_gamma   90.00
#
_symmetry.space_group_name_H-M   'P 1'
#
loop_
_entity.id
_entity.type
_entity.pdbx_description
1 polymer ?
#
loop_
_entity_poly.entity_id
_entity_poly.type
_entity_poly.pdbx_seq_one_letter_code
_entity_poly.pdbx_strand_id
1 'polypeptide(L)'
;MHSSNHIVKFADDTNVVGLISKNDESAYREEVQRLTAWCRANNLSLNVDKTKEMVADFRRAQSDHSPLFIDRSPVEIIKSTKFLGVHLVENFTWSLNTSSISKKAQKCLYFLQRLRKAHLPPPILTMFYRGTIESVLSSCITTWFGNCTVLVRKTLQHIVKTAEKIIGVSLPSIMDITRVLEKC
;
A
#
# COMPACT_ATOMS: atom_id res chain seq x y z
N MET A 1 24.37 3.17 -13.25
CA MET A 1 23.31 2.92 -12.24
C MET A 1 24.03 2.78 -10.92
N HIS A 2 23.76 3.68 -9.97
CA HIS A 2 24.23 3.47 -8.60
C HIS A 2 23.57 2.19 -8.07
N SER A 3 24.35 1.28 -7.51
CA SER A 3 23.85 -0.03 -7.03
C SER A 3 22.80 0.10 -5.91
N SER A 4 22.73 1.27 -5.26
CA SER A 4 21.82 1.61 -4.17
C SER A 4 20.49 2.20 -4.63
N ASN A 5 20.28 2.43 -5.93
CA ASN A 5 19.05 2.99 -6.45
C ASN A 5 18.24 1.95 -7.23
N HIS A 6 16.93 2.02 -7.09
CA HIS A 6 15.99 1.14 -7.77
C HIS A 6 14.96 1.97 -8.54
N ILE A 7 14.69 1.57 -9.78
CA ILE A 7 13.63 2.15 -10.60
C ILE A 7 12.52 1.10 -10.71
N VAL A 8 11.32 1.48 -10.28
CA VAL A 8 10.12 0.63 -10.36
C VAL A 8 9.11 1.33 -11.26
N LYS A 9 8.71 0.66 -12.35
CA LYS A 9 7.73 1.19 -13.31
C LYS A 9 6.45 0.35 -13.28
N PHE A 10 5.31 1.02 -13.29
CA PHE A 10 4.00 0.41 -13.50
C PHE A 10 3.14 1.33 -14.38
N ALA A 11 2.74 0.85 -15.56
CA ALA A 11 2.11 1.68 -16.58
C ALA A 11 2.93 2.97 -16.85
N ASP A 12 2.32 4.15 -16.68
CA ASP A 12 2.94 5.47 -16.79
C ASP A 12 3.65 5.93 -15.52
N ASP A 13 3.34 5.34 -14.36
CA ASP A 13 3.98 5.68 -13.09
C ASP A 13 5.40 5.11 -13.02
N THR A 14 6.38 5.98 -12.75
CA THR A 14 7.77 5.60 -12.50
C THR A 14 8.19 6.08 -11.12
N ASN A 15 8.76 5.18 -10.33
CA ASN A 15 9.22 5.45 -8.98
C ASN A 15 10.74 5.26 -8.94
N VAL A 16 11.45 6.26 -8.43
CA VAL A 16 12.89 6.19 -8.15
C VAL A 16 13.05 6.06 -6.65
N VAL A 17 13.66 4.98 -6.21
CA VAL A 17 13.96 4.72 -4.80
C VAL A 17 15.46 4.78 -4.64
N GLY A 18 15.95 5.62 -3.74
CA GLY A 18 17.37 5.72 -3.44
C GLY A 18 17.63 5.68 -1.94
N LEU A 19 18.76 5.09 -1.55
CA LEU A 19 19.22 5.07 -0.17
C LEU A 19 20.00 6.35 0.14
N ILE A 20 19.55 7.10 1.15
CA ILE A 20 20.33 8.21 1.73
C ILE A 20 21.23 7.62 2.82
N SER A 21 22.54 7.82 2.71
CA SER A 21 23.52 7.31 3.67
C SER A 21 24.46 8.42 4.09
N LYS A 22 24.73 8.56 5.40
CA LYS A 22 25.59 9.63 5.95
C LYS A 22 25.16 11.05 5.51
N ASN A 23 23.85 11.27 5.33
CA ASN A 23 23.25 12.51 4.82
C ASN A 23 23.63 12.85 3.38
N ASP A 24 24.18 11.88 2.65
CA ASP A 24 24.45 12.00 1.22
C ASP A 24 23.27 11.45 0.42
N GLU A 25 22.61 12.34 -0.31
CA GLU A 25 21.51 12.05 -1.24
C GLU A 25 21.97 12.13 -2.70
N SER A 26 23.26 12.38 -2.97
CA SER A 26 23.78 12.69 -4.31
C SER A 26 23.47 11.58 -5.32
N ALA A 27 23.61 10.31 -4.91
CA ALA A 27 23.31 9.17 -5.77
C ALA A 27 21.84 9.17 -6.22
N TYR A 28 20.90 9.45 -5.33
CA TYR A 28 19.47 9.55 -5.64
C TYR A 28 19.18 10.75 -6.54
N ARG A 29 19.74 11.92 -6.24
CA ARG A 29 19.58 13.14 -7.03
C ARG A 29 20.10 12.99 -8.45
N GLU A 30 21.27 12.38 -8.62
CA GLU A 30 21.87 12.09 -9.92
C GLU A 30 20.98 11.13 -10.74
N GLU A 31 20.35 10.15 -10.09
CA GLU A 31 19.45 9.22 -10.76
C GLU A 31 18.16 9.91 -11.23
N VAL A 32 17.59 10.83 -10.44
CA VAL A 32 16.45 11.66 -10.86
C VAL A 32 16.83 12.55 -12.05
N GLN A 33 18.03 13.16 -12.03
CA GLN A 33 18.52 13.97 -13.15
C GLN A 33 18.72 13.13 -14.42
N ARG A 34 19.29 11.93 -14.28
CA ARG A 34 19.47 11.00 -15.39
C ARG A 34 18.15 10.55 -16.00
N LEU A 35 17.16 10.22 -15.15
CA LEU A 35 15.82 9.89 -15.61
C LEU A 35 15.17 11.07 -16.35
N THR A 36 15.29 12.28 -15.80
CA THR A 36 14.78 13.51 -16.43
C THR A 36 15.42 13.76 -17.80
N ALA A 37 16.74 13.62 -17.91
CA ALA A 37 17.46 13.75 -19.18
C ALA A 37 17.03 12.68 -20.19
N TRP A 38 16.86 11.43 -19.73
CA TRP A 38 16.38 10.34 -20.58
C TRP A 38 14.96 10.60 -21.08
N CYS A 39 14.04 11.05 -20.23
CA CYS A 39 12.68 11.41 -20.62
C CYS A 39 12.70 12.47 -21.73
N ARG A 40 13.46 13.55 -21.54
CA ARG A 40 13.59 14.62 -22.57
C ARG A 40 14.16 14.09 -23.88
N ALA A 41 15.22 13.29 -23.83
CA ALA A 41 15.83 12.70 -25.03
C ALA A 41 14.87 11.75 -25.79
N ASN A 42 13.87 11.21 -25.11
CA ASN A 42 12.85 10.34 -25.67
C ASN A 42 11.50 11.05 -25.88
N ASN A 43 11.47 12.38 -25.91
CA ASN A 43 10.27 13.19 -26.09
C ASN A 43 9.16 12.93 -25.07
N LEU A 44 9.53 12.53 -23.85
CA LEU A 44 8.65 12.38 -22.70
C LEU A 44 8.74 13.63 -21.82
N SER A 45 7.58 14.18 -21.45
CA SER A 45 7.48 15.28 -20.51
C SER A 45 7.10 14.74 -19.12
N LEU A 46 7.93 15.05 -18.11
CA LEU A 46 7.62 14.73 -16.72
C LEU A 46 6.61 15.75 -16.16
N ASN A 47 5.54 15.24 -15.56
CA ASN A 47 4.57 16.08 -14.86
C ASN A 47 5.04 16.30 -13.42
N VAL A 48 5.71 17.43 -13.17
CA VAL A 48 6.25 17.76 -11.84
C VAL A 48 5.14 17.92 -10.80
N ASP A 49 3.99 18.49 -11.17
CA ASP A 49 2.84 18.67 -10.27
C ASP A 49 2.26 17.33 -9.78
N LYS A 50 2.34 16.27 -10.58
CA LYS A 50 1.95 14.91 -10.19
C LYS A 50 3.07 14.14 -9.51
N THR A 51 4.32 14.56 -9.68
CA THR A 51 5.48 13.91 -9.07
C THR A 51 5.53 14.31 -7.60
N LYS A 52 5.76 13.32 -6.73
CA LYS A 52 5.84 13.53 -5.28
C LYS A 52 7.09 12.85 -4.75
N GLU A 53 7.69 13.48 -3.76
CA GLU A 53 8.83 12.93 -3.02
C GLU A 53 8.36 12.49 -1.63
N MET A 54 8.74 11.29 -1.20
CA MET A 54 8.49 10.82 0.16
C MET A 54 9.82 10.38 0.75
N VAL A 55 10.20 10.96 1.88
CA VAL A 55 11.46 10.67 2.55
C VAL A 55 11.18 9.90 3.84
N ALA A 56 11.72 8.69 3.93
CA ALA A 56 11.61 7.88 5.14
C ALA A 56 12.89 7.98 5.96
N ASP A 57 12.85 8.76 7.05
CA ASP A 57 14.00 9.03 7.90
C ASP A 57 13.79 8.53 9.33
N PHE A 58 14.49 7.44 9.67
CA PHE A 58 14.40 6.76 10.95
C PHE A 58 15.46 7.21 11.97
N ARG A 59 16.29 8.21 11.64
CA ARG A 59 17.28 8.75 12.59
C ARG A 59 16.58 9.46 13.74
N ARG A 60 17.13 9.37 14.95
CA ARG A 60 16.61 10.08 16.14
C ARG A 60 16.68 11.59 15.99
N ALA A 61 17.79 12.07 15.41
CA ALA A 61 17.96 13.46 15.01
C ALA A 61 17.79 13.49 13.49
N GLN A 62 16.61 13.92 13.04
CA GLN A 62 16.34 14.11 11.63
C GLN A 62 17.09 15.35 11.13
N SER A 63 17.65 15.26 9.93
CA SER A 63 18.18 16.43 9.24
C SER A 63 17.12 16.95 8.29
N ASP A 64 17.10 18.26 8.08
CA ASP A 64 16.32 18.82 6.98
C ASP A 64 16.84 18.25 5.65
N HIS A 65 15.91 17.77 4.83
CA HIS A 65 16.20 17.31 3.48
C HIS A 65 15.99 18.47 2.52
N SER A 66 16.93 18.69 1.62
CA SER A 66 16.79 19.76 0.62
C SER A 66 15.62 19.45 -0.32
N PRO A 67 14.87 20.44 -0.80
CA PRO A 67 13.81 20.19 -1.77
C PRO A 67 14.38 19.61 -3.08
N LEU A 68 13.73 18.58 -3.63
CA LEU A 68 14.02 18.11 -4.98
C LEU A 68 13.55 19.14 -6.02
N PHE A 69 14.36 19.37 -7.05
CA PHE A 69 13.95 20.16 -8.22
C PHE A 69 14.00 19.32 -9.48
N ILE A 70 12.91 19.35 -10.25
CA ILE A 70 12.83 18.81 -11.62
C ILE A 70 12.49 20.00 -12.52
N ASP A 71 13.30 20.24 -13.54
CA ASP A 71 13.09 21.33 -14.52
C ASP A 71 12.95 22.72 -13.87
N ARG A 72 13.65 22.94 -12.74
CA ARG A 72 13.59 24.15 -11.88
C ARG A 72 12.30 24.32 -11.08
N SER A 73 11.38 23.36 -11.15
CA SER A 73 10.18 23.30 -10.33
C SER A 73 10.41 22.42 -9.10
N PRO A 74 10.05 22.87 -7.89
CA PRO A 74 10.17 22.05 -6.69
C PRO A 74 9.17 20.90 -6.72
N VAL A 75 9.61 19.71 -6.31
CA VAL A 75 8.74 18.55 -6.13
C VAL A 75 8.12 18.60 -4.73
N GLU A 76 6.81 18.37 -4.64
CA GLU A 76 6.12 18.35 -3.34
C GLU A 76 6.58 17.14 -2.51
N ILE A 77 7.02 17.41 -1.28
CA ILE A 77 7.31 16.39 -0.28
C ILE A 77 6.02 16.00 0.44
N ILE A 78 5.71 14.71 0.46
CA ILE A 78 4.50 14.15 1.06
C ILE A 78 4.85 13.14 2.16
N LYS A 79 3.96 13.02 3.15
CA LYS A 79 4.11 12.06 4.26
C LYS A 79 3.46 10.71 4.01
N SER A 80 2.57 10.64 3.03
CA SER A 80 1.88 9.41 2.66
C SER A 80 1.40 9.45 1.23
N THR A 81 1.45 8.33 0.55
CA THR A 81 0.91 8.16 -0.80
C THR A 81 0.15 6.85 -0.93
N LYS A 82 -0.70 6.74 -1.94
CA LYS A 82 -1.33 5.47 -2.31
C LYS A 82 -0.62 4.91 -3.53
N PHE A 83 0.16 3.86 -3.33
CA PHE A 83 0.90 3.18 -4.39
C PHE A 83 0.25 1.83 -4.68
N LEU A 84 -0.21 1.61 -5.92
CA LEU A 84 -0.83 0.37 -6.40
C LEU A 84 -1.94 -0.17 -5.48
N GLY A 85 -2.72 0.72 -4.86
CA GLY A 85 -3.80 0.33 -3.95
C GLY A 85 -3.44 0.32 -2.47
N VAL A 86 -2.16 0.35 -2.13
CA VAL A 86 -1.63 0.31 -0.74
C VAL A 86 -1.27 1.71 -0.28
N HIS A 87 -1.66 2.07 0.94
CA HIS A 87 -1.21 3.32 1.54
C HIS A 87 0.19 3.13 2.16
N LEU A 88 1.16 3.86 1.62
CA LEU A 88 2.50 4.00 2.18
C LEU A 88 2.57 5.29 2.99
N VAL A 89 3.26 5.24 4.12
CA VAL A 89 3.50 6.38 5.01
C VAL A 89 5.00 6.46 5.24
N GLU A 90 5.55 7.67 5.40
CA GLU A 90 6.99 7.92 5.57
C GLU A 90 7.65 7.09 6.70
N ASN A 91 6.88 6.78 7.75
CA ASN A 91 7.33 5.97 8.89
C ASN A 91 7.03 4.47 8.73
N PHE A 92 6.53 4.05 7.57
CA PHE A 92 6.11 2.69 7.23
C PHE A 92 5.13 2.06 8.23
N THR A 93 4.34 2.88 8.92
CA THR A 93 3.22 2.38 9.72
C THR A 93 2.05 1.99 8.83
N TRP A 94 1.42 0.86 9.15
CA TRP A 94 0.34 0.28 8.34
C TRP A 94 -1.05 0.72 8.79
N SER A 95 -1.17 1.64 9.76
CA SER A 95 -2.43 2.09 10.34
C SER A 95 -3.36 2.71 9.30
N LEU A 96 -2.82 3.56 8.40
CA LEU A 96 -3.61 4.19 7.35
C LEU A 96 -4.14 3.16 6.34
N ASN A 97 -3.26 2.26 5.89
CA ASN A 97 -3.62 1.18 4.97
C ASN A 97 -4.69 0.25 5.56
N THR A 98 -4.45 -0.23 6.78
CA THR A 98 -5.33 -1.20 7.46
C THR A 98 -6.67 -0.59 7.85
N SER A 99 -6.70 0.71 8.17
CA SER A 99 -7.95 1.45 8.37
C SER A 99 -8.76 1.55 7.08
N SER A 100 -8.11 1.84 5.94
CA SER A 100 -8.74 1.89 4.62
C SER A 100 -9.33 0.52 4.22
N ILE A 101 -8.55 -0.55 4.40
CA ILE A 101 -8.97 -1.94 4.16
C ILE A 101 -10.16 -2.31 5.05
N SER A 102 -10.05 -2.03 6.35
CA SER A 102 -11.13 -2.33 7.32
C SER A 102 -12.42 -1.61 6.95
N LYS A 103 -12.37 -0.32 6.59
CA LYS A 103 -13.55 0.44 6.15
C LYS A 103 -14.21 -0.17 4.92
N LYS A 104 -13.43 -0.61 3.92
CA LYS A 104 -13.96 -1.28 2.73
C LYS A 104 -14.62 -2.62 3.07
N ALA A 105 -13.96 -3.42 3.91
CA ALA A 105 -14.49 -4.70 4.35
C ALA A 105 -15.78 -4.55 5.17
N GLN A 106 -15.87 -3.54 6.04
CA GLN A 106 -17.10 -3.23 6.80
C GLN A 106 -18.28 -2.86 5.89
N LYS A 107 -18.05 -2.10 4.81
CA LYS A 107 -19.09 -1.85 3.80
C LYS A 107 -19.56 -3.14 3.14
N CYS A 108 -18.64 -4.06 2.83
CA CYS A 108 -19.00 -5.36 2.26
C CYS A 108 -19.77 -6.25 3.26
N LEU A 109 -19.42 -6.20 4.56
CA LEU A 109 -20.16 -6.88 5.62
C LEU A 109 -21.61 -6.43 5.71
N TYR A 110 -21.87 -5.13 5.55
CA TYR A 110 -23.25 -4.61 5.49
C TYR A 110 -24.05 -5.26 4.36
N PHE A 111 -23.48 -5.38 3.17
CA PHE A 111 -24.13 -6.07 2.05
C PHE A 111 -24.31 -7.56 2.32
N LEU A 112 -23.30 -8.24 2.87
CA LEU A 112 -23.40 -9.64 3.29
C LEU A 112 -24.58 -9.85 4.27
N GLN A 113 -24.76 -8.93 5.22
CA GLN A 113 -25.88 -8.99 6.16
C GLN A 113 -27.23 -8.79 5.46
N ARG A 114 -27.31 -7.91 4.46
CA ARG A 114 -28.53 -7.75 3.64
C ARG A 114 -28.85 -9.01 2.83
N LEU A 115 -27.84 -9.64 2.24
CA LEU A 115 -27.99 -10.90 1.51
C LEU A 115 -28.49 -12.03 2.43
N ARG A 116 -27.99 -12.08 3.67
CA ARG A 116 -28.50 -13.01 4.68
C ARG A 116 -29.97 -12.74 5.04
N LYS A 117 -30.35 -11.47 5.21
CA LYS A 117 -31.77 -11.07 5.45
C LYS A 117 -32.68 -11.40 4.27
N ALA A 118 -32.14 -11.47 3.06
CA ALA A 118 -32.84 -11.94 1.86
C ALA A 118 -32.91 -13.48 1.76
N HIS A 119 -32.55 -14.20 2.83
CA HIS A 119 -32.62 -15.67 2.93
C HIS A 119 -31.77 -16.41 1.90
N LEU A 120 -30.69 -15.80 1.40
CA LEU A 120 -29.77 -16.50 0.51
C LEU A 120 -29.04 -17.64 1.24
N PRO A 121 -28.81 -18.77 0.55
CA PRO A 121 -28.24 -19.96 1.19
C PRO A 121 -26.75 -19.75 1.49
N PRO A 122 -26.21 -20.41 2.54
CA PRO A 122 -24.81 -20.23 2.96
C PRO A 122 -23.76 -20.36 1.85
N PRO A 123 -23.84 -21.28 0.87
CA PRO A 123 -22.86 -21.36 -0.22
C PRO A 123 -22.74 -20.06 -1.04
N ILE A 124 -23.85 -19.39 -1.32
CA ILE A 124 -23.87 -18.11 -2.05
C ILE A 124 -23.27 -17.00 -1.21
N LEU A 125 -23.57 -16.98 0.10
CA LEU A 125 -23.00 -16.00 1.03
C LEU A 125 -21.47 -16.19 1.19
N THR A 126 -21.00 -17.43 1.23
CA THR A 126 -19.57 -17.76 1.25
C THR A 126 -18.89 -17.31 -0.04
N MET A 127 -19.51 -17.53 -1.20
CA MET A 127 -18.99 -17.04 -2.48
C MET A 127 -18.88 -15.50 -2.48
N PHE A 128 -19.92 -14.81 -1.99
CA PHE A 128 -19.89 -13.35 -1.85
C PHE A 128 -18.78 -12.89 -0.90
N TYR A 129 -18.61 -13.55 0.25
CA TYR A 129 -17.53 -13.25 1.19
C TYR A 129 -16.15 -13.38 0.53
N ARG A 130 -15.90 -14.49 -0.16
CA ARG A 130 -14.62 -14.73 -0.86
C ARG A 130 -14.33 -13.65 -1.91
N GLY A 131 -15.32 -13.34 -2.74
CA GLY A 131 -15.17 -12.37 -3.84
C GLY A 131 -15.10 -10.90 -3.40
N THR A 132 -15.55 -10.56 -2.19
CA THR A 132 -15.64 -9.16 -1.76
C THR A 132 -14.85 -8.85 -0.49
N ILE A 133 -15.14 -9.54 0.60
CA ILE A 133 -14.52 -9.26 1.91
C ILE A 133 -13.13 -9.86 1.96
N GLU A 134 -12.99 -11.16 1.65
CA GLU A 134 -11.70 -11.83 1.67
C GLU A 134 -10.73 -11.21 0.66
N SER A 135 -11.18 -10.94 -0.57
CA SER A 135 -10.39 -10.23 -1.58
C SER A 135 -9.88 -8.86 -1.11
N VAL A 136 -10.71 -8.08 -0.40
CA VAL A 136 -10.27 -6.80 0.17
C VAL A 136 -9.26 -6.99 1.29
N LEU A 137 -9.46 -7.98 2.16
CA LEU A 137 -8.55 -8.28 3.28
C LEU A 137 -7.20 -8.82 2.79
N SER A 138 -7.19 -9.63 1.72
CA SER A 138 -6.00 -10.25 1.15
C SER A 138 -5.21 -9.34 0.19
N SER A 139 -5.77 -8.18 -0.17
CA SER A 139 -5.12 -7.22 -1.06
C SER A 139 -3.73 -6.81 -0.55
N CYS A 140 -2.70 -7.22 -1.28
CA CYS A 140 -1.29 -6.99 -0.95
C CYS A 140 -0.90 -7.45 0.47
N ILE A 141 -1.61 -8.41 1.06
CA ILE A 141 -1.48 -8.77 2.48
C ILE A 141 -0.05 -9.18 2.87
N THR A 142 0.70 -9.79 1.95
CA THR A 142 2.10 -10.20 2.15
C THR A 142 3.04 -9.03 2.41
N THR A 143 2.71 -7.81 1.96
CA THR A 143 3.59 -6.64 2.13
C THR A 143 3.45 -5.98 3.49
N TRP A 144 2.25 -5.97 4.07
CA TRP A 144 1.94 -5.15 5.25
C TRP A 144 1.55 -5.96 6.48
N PHE A 145 1.04 -7.18 6.33
CA PHE A 145 0.47 -7.92 7.45
C PHE A 145 1.51 -8.37 8.48
N GLY A 146 2.71 -8.77 8.02
CA GLY A 146 3.83 -9.15 8.89
C GLY A 146 4.24 -8.06 9.87
N ASN A 147 4.11 -6.79 9.44
CA ASN A 147 4.50 -5.61 10.22
C ASN A 147 3.32 -4.93 10.95
N CYS A 148 2.15 -5.58 11.01
CA CYS A 148 0.99 -5.05 11.72
C CYS A 148 1.03 -5.28 13.22
N THR A 149 0.50 -4.30 13.96
CA THR A 149 0.28 -4.40 15.41
C THR A 149 -0.75 -5.49 15.74
N VAL A 150 -0.70 -5.99 16.98
CA VAL A 150 -1.68 -6.96 17.50
C VAL A 150 -3.11 -6.40 17.41
N LEU A 151 -3.29 -5.10 17.65
CA LEU A 151 -4.59 -4.45 17.55
C LEU A 151 -5.17 -4.55 16.13
N VAL A 152 -4.37 -4.22 15.11
CA VAL A 152 -4.78 -4.32 13.70
C VAL A 152 -5.15 -5.76 13.36
N ARG A 153 -4.33 -6.74 13.75
CA ARG A 153 -4.61 -8.16 13.50
C ARG A 153 -5.94 -8.59 14.14
N LYS A 154 -6.24 -8.14 15.36
CA LYS A 154 -7.52 -8.38 16.03
C LYS A 154 -8.70 -7.74 15.28
N THR A 155 -8.54 -6.51 14.79
CA THR A 155 -9.58 -5.83 13.99
C THR A 155 -9.91 -6.61 12.71
N LEU A 156 -8.91 -7.08 11.97
CA LEU A 156 -9.11 -7.87 10.76
C LEU A 156 -9.74 -9.23 11.09
N GLN A 157 -9.28 -9.90 12.14
CA GLN A 157 -9.86 -11.16 12.58
C GLN A 157 -11.32 -10.99 13.02
N HIS A 158 -11.67 -9.86 13.63
CA HIS A 158 -13.05 -9.57 14.02
C HIS A 158 -13.97 -9.45 12.80
N ILE A 159 -13.52 -8.83 11.70
CA ILE A 159 -14.26 -8.77 10.43
C ILE A 159 -14.57 -10.19 9.93
N VAL A 160 -13.57 -11.07 9.90
CA VAL A 160 -13.74 -12.48 9.50
C VAL A 160 -14.75 -13.19 10.41
N LYS A 161 -14.63 -13.02 11.74
CA LYS A 161 -15.57 -13.64 12.70
C LYS A 161 -16.99 -13.10 12.60
N THR A 162 -17.16 -11.84 12.23
CA THR A 162 -18.49 -11.28 11.97
C THR A 162 -19.10 -11.88 10.70
N ALA A 163 -18.32 -12.05 9.62
CA ALA A 163 -18.78 -12.74 8.43
C ALA A 163 -19.15 -14.20 8.72
N GLU A 164 -18.31 -14.93 9.47
CA GLU A 164 -18.54 -16.32 9.89
C GLU A 164 -19.89 -16.48 10.59
N LYS A 165 -20.19 -15.58 11.54
CA LYS A 165 -21.49 -15.56 12.25
C LYS A 165 -22.67 -15.25 11.34
N ILE A 166 -22.52 -14.34 10.38
CA ILE A 166 -23.60 -13.98 9.43
C ILE A 166 -23.91 -15.16 8.49
N ILE A 167 -22.88 -15.86 8.03
CA ILE A 167 -23.01 -16.97 7.07
C ILE A 167 -23.47 -18.25 7.77
N GLY A 168 -23.01 -18.49 9.00
CA GLY A 168 -23.25 -19.72 9.74
C GLY A 168 -22.32 -20.88 9.33
N VAL A 169 -21.17 -20.58 8.73
CA VAL A 169 -20.16 -21.55 8.29
C VAL A 169 -18.78 -21.09 8.74
N SER A 170 -17.94 -22.02 9.18
CA SER A 170 -16.56 -21.75 9.59
C SER A 170 -15.75 -21.13 8.44
N LEU A 171 -15.03 -20.04 8.71
CA LEU A 171 -14.15 -19.38 7.74
C LEU A 171 -12.69 -19.48 8.18
N PRO A 172 -11.72 -19.53 7.23
CA PRO A 172 -10.31 -19.47 7.55
C PRO A 172 -9.96 -18.19 8.34
N SER A 173 -9.04 -18.30 9.30
CA SER A 173 -8.59 -17.11 10.03
C SER A 173 -7.82 -16.16 9.10
N ILE A 174 -7.64 -14.90 9.53
CA ILE A 174 -6.82 -13.94 8.75
C ILE A 174 -5.37 -14.42 8.59
N MET A 175 -4.87 -15.17 9.58
CA MET A 175 -3.55 -15.79 9.54
C MET A 175 -3.49 -16.90 8.49
N ASP A 176 -4.54 -17.73 8.39
CA ASP A 176 -4.59 -18.83 7.42
C ASP A 176 -4.66 -18.28 5.99
N ILE A 177 -5.46 -17.23 5.76
CA ILE A 177 -5.53 -16.53 4.48
C ILE A 177 -4.15 -16.02 4.06
N THR A 178 -3.41 -15.42 5.00
CA THR A 178 -2.05 -14.90 4.73
C THR A 178 -1.08 -16.03 4.37
N ARG A 179 -1.08 -17.12 5.15
CA ARG A 179 -0.17 -18.26 4.95
C ARG A 179 -0.34 -18.96 3.61
N VAL A 180 -1.56 -19.00 3.08
CA VAL A 180 -1.81 -19.55 1.73
C VAL A 180 -1.12 -18.68 0.69
N LEU A 181 -1.21 -17.36 0.81
CA LEU A 181 -0.67 -16.40 -0.14
C LEU A 181 0.85 -16.26 -0.09
N GLU A 182 1.48 -16.56 1.05
CA GLU A 182 2.95 -16.61 1.17
C GLU A 182 3.57 -17.83 0.47
N LYS A 183 2.77 -18.84 0.12
CA LYS A 183 3.22 -20.06 -0.56
C LYS A 183 2.99 -20.06 -2.08
N CYS A 184 2.34 -19.02 -2.61
CA CYS A 184 2.08 -18.84 -4.04
C CYS A 184 3.19 -18.00 -4.67
#